data_AF-A0A9P6HMB1-F1
#
_entry.id   AF-A0A9P6HMB1-F1
#
_cell.length_a   1.000
_cell.length_b   1.000
_cell.length_c   1.000
_cell.angle_alpha   90.00
_cell.angle_beta   90.00
_cell.angle_gamma   90.00
#
_symmetry.space_group_name_H-M   'P 1'
#
loop_
_entity.id
_entity.type
_entity.pdbx_description
1 polymer ?
#
loop_
_entity_poly.entity_id
_entity_poly.type
_entity_poly.pdbx_seq_one_letter_code
_entity_poly.pdbx_strand_id
1 'polypeptide(L)'
;MPSQRLDLVGTSLIYASSTMPDPFSNQNQYAAAANIPLIKSPALRFPRPVELPPDVHPLPESVSAYFVYPFSLEIHILTLESSRRKTFAAHAARREAYLKARLAENERRKRDALRRIAPGFEPQSTPLVPTRVASTGSPTDGSHPAPPLVGATSQVQTESVMYDLVDQLAALDYTKR
;
A
#
# COMPACT_ATOMS: atom_id res chain seq x y z
N MET A 1 -82.20 -9.40 16.00
CA MET A 1 -83.54 -9.71 15.46
C MET A 1 -83.42 -10.92 14.55
N PRO A 2 -84.30 -11.92 14.71
CA PRO A 2 -84.18 -13.27 14.18
C PRO A 2 -84.69 -13.35 12.74
N SER A 3 -84.27 -14.35 11.98
CA SER A 3 -85.21 -15.00 11.06
C SER A 3 -84.77 -16.43 10.79
N GLN A 4 -85.50 -17.35 11.42
CA GLN A 4 -85.57 -18.76 11.07
C GLN A 4 -86.30 -18.95 9.73
N ARG A 5 -86.32 -20.22 9.31
CA ARG A 5 -87.33 -20.89 8.47
C ARG A 5 -87.08 -20.77 6.94
N LEU A 6 -87.12 -21.83 6.12
CA LEU A 6 -87.93 -23.06 6.14
C LEU A 6 -87.23 -24.25 5.46
N ASP A 7 -87.61 -25.43 5.93
CA ASP A 7 -87.45 -26.73 5.30
C ASP A 7 -88.02 -26.79 3.88
N LEU A 8 -87.37 -27.55 3.00
CA LEU A 8 -87.98 -28.17 1.82
C LEU A 8 -87.53 -29.62 1.72
N VAL A 9 -88.49 -30.48 2.01
CA VAL A 9 -88.52 -31.92 1.78
C VAL A 9 -88.57 -32.19 0.27
N GLY A 10 -87.85 -33.20 -0.23
CA GLY A 10 -88.04 -33.64 -1.62
C GLY A 10 -87.08 -34.69 -2.16
N THR A 11 -87.21 -35.93 -1.67
CA THR A 11 -87.17 -37.20 -2.43
C THR A 11 -86.05 -37.50 -3.47
N SER A 12 -85.20 -38.44 -3.06
CA SER A 12 -84.78 -39.68 -3.75
C SER A 12 -84.23 -39.64 -5.18
N LEU A 13 -82.98 -40.09 -5.32
CA LEU A 13 -82.64 -41.10 -6.31
C LEU A 13 -81.53 -42.03 -5.79
N ILE A 14 -81.89 -43.31 -5.80
CA ILE A 14 -81.10 -44.46 -5.39
C ILE A 14 -80.16 -44.80 -6.54
N TYR A 15 -78.86 -44.82 -6.31
CA TYR A 15 -77.95 -45.68 -7.06
C TYR A 15 -77.08 -46.44 -6.07
N ALA A 16 -77.34 -47.74 -5.98
CA ALA A 16 -76.50 -48.71 -5.31
C ALA A 16 -75.18 -48.84 -6.08
N SER A 17 -74.08 -48.38 -5.51
CA SER A 17 -72.75 -48.85 -5.87
C SER A 17 -72.34 -49.91 -4.86
N SER A 18 -72.64 -51.15 -5.22
CA SER A 18 -72.14 -52.38 -4.60
C SER A 18 -70.62 -52.31 -4.46
N THR A 19 -70.12 -52.11 -3.24
CA THR A 19 -68.71 -52.22 -2.90
C THR A 19 -68.32 -53.69 -3.00
N MET A 20 -67.66 -54.07 -4.10
CA MET A 20 -66.95 -55.34 -4.18
C MET A 20 -65.83 -55.31 -3.12
N PRO A 21 -65.65 -56.38 -2.31
CA PRO A 21 -64.47 -56.51 -1.49
C PRO A 21 -63.27 -56.80 -2.41
N ASP A 22 -62.31 -55.88 -2.46
CA ASP A 22 -61.01 -56.11 -3.10
C ASP A 22 -60.36 -57.37 -2.49
N PRO A 23 -60.05 -58.42 -3.29
CA PRO A 23 -59.41 -59.64 -2.78
C PRO A 23 -57.91 -59.48 -2.53
N PHE A 24 -57.37 -58.26 -2.60
CA PHE A 24 -55.97 -57.95 -2.29
C PHE A 24 -55.89 -56.95 -1.14
N SER A 25 -56.60 -57.25 -0.05
CA SER A 25 -56.09 -56.93 1.27
C SER A 25 -54.71 -57.58 1.40
N ASN A 26 -53.68 -56.87 0.94
CA ASN A 26 -52.29 -57.12 1.30
C ASN A 26 -52.13 -56.72 2.77
N GLN A 27 -52.86 -57.45 3.62
CA GLN A 27 -52.56 -57.57 5.03
C GLN A 27 -51.14 -58.12 5.06
N ASN A 28 -50.18 -57.22 5.27
CA ASN A 28 -48.75 -57.53 5.32
C ASN A 28 -48.57 -58.84 6.09
N GLN A 29 -48.41 -59.96 5.37
CA GLN A 29 -48.29 -61.28 6.00
C GLN A 29 -47.07 -61.34 6.90
N TYR A 30 -46.12 -60.43 6.67
CA TYR A 30 -44.90 -60.20 7.43
C TYR A 30 -45.03 -59.12 8.52
N ALA A 31 -46.22 -58.53 8.75
CA ALA A 31 -46.43 -57.54 9.82
C ALA A 31 -46.18 -58.15 11.21
N ALA A 32 -46.55 -59.42 11.41
CA ALA A 32 -46.23 -60.16 12.62
C ALA A 32 -44.71 -60.40 12.79
N ALA A 33 -43.95 -60.36 11.69
CA ALA A 33 -42.50 -60.55 11.68
C ALA A 33 -41.69 -59.23 11.82
N ALA A 34 -42.33 -58.07 11.67
CA ALA A 34 -41.67 -56.76 11.81
C ALA A 34 -41.12 -56.52 13.23
N ASN A 35 -41.74 -57.13 14.24
CA ASN A 35 -41.34 -57.03 15.64
C ASN A 35 -40.49 -58.21 16.13
N ILE A 36 -40.12 -59.14 15.23
CA ILE A 36 -39.17 -60.20 15.59
C ILE A 36 -37.80 -59.54 15.69
N PRO A 37 -37.12 -59.63 16.84
CA PRO A 37 -35.75 -59.15 16.94
C PRO A 37 -34.89 -59.99 16.00
N LEU A 38 -34.62 -59.46 14.81
CA LEU A 38 -33.64 -60.02 13.89
C LEU A 38 -32.33 -60.08 14.67
N ILE A 39 -31.91 -61.29 15.04
CA ILE A 39 -30.62 -61.52 15.67
C ILE A 39 -29.58 -61.21 14.58
N LYS A 40 -29.21 -59.93 14.47
CA LYS A 40 -28.09 -59.49 13.65
C LYS A 40 -26.87 -60.26 14.15
N SER A 41 -26.13 -60.88 13.24
CA SER A 41 -24.90 -61.56 13.64
C SER A 41 -24.04 -60.57 14.43
N PRO A 42 -23.34 -61.00 15.50
CA PRO A 42 -22.43 -60.12 16.24
C PRO A 42 -21.28 -59.58 15.36
N ALA A 43 -21.10 -60.12 14.15
CA ALA A 43 -20.21 -59.63 13.11
C ALA A 43 -20.76 -58.42 12.32
N LEU A 44 -22.07 -58.15 12.38
CA LEU A 44 -22.75 -57.00 11.76
C LEU A 44 -22.92 -55.87 12.79
N ARG A 45 -21.81 -55.39 13.35
CA ARG A 45 -21.81 -54.14 14.12
C ARG A 45 -21.68 -52.98 13.13
N PHE A 46 -22.72 -52.14 13.08
CA PHE A 46 -22.59 -50.86 12.40
C PHE A 46 -21.46 -50.07 13.10
N PRO A 47 -20.49 -49.52 12.34
CA PRO A 47 -19.51 -48.63 12.93
C PRO A 47 -20.23 -47.47 13.61
N ARG A 48 -19.69 -47.00 14.74
CA ARG A 48 -20.26 -45.84 15.43
C ARG A 48 -20.27 -44.65 14.46
N PRO A 49 -21.37 -43.89 14.37
CA PRO A 49 -21.39 -42.63 13.65
C PRO A 49 -20.23 -41.76 14.09
N VAL A 50 -19.58 -41.10 13.13
CA VAL A 50 -18.48 -40.17 13.42
C VAL A 50 -19.09 -38.91 14.01
N GLU A 51 -18.86 -38.69 15.30
CA GLU A 51 -19.23 -37.44 15.98
C GLU A 51 -18.20 -36.36 15.59
N LEU A 52 -18.68 -35.29 14.95
CA LEU A 52 -17.85 -34.13 14.65
C LEU A 52 -17.63 -33.32 15.94
N PRO A 53 -16.42 -32.80 16.19
CA PRO A 53 -16.17 -31.91 17.32
C PRO A 53 -17.12 -30.69 17.32
N PRO A 54 -17.55 -30.21 18.49
CA PRO A 54 -18.47 -29.07 18.58
C PRO A 54 -17.87 -27.73 18.13
N ASP A 55 -16.53 -27.64 18.01
CA ASP A 55 -15.81 -26.41 17.67
C ASP A 55 -15.57 -26.24 16.15
N VAL A 56 -16.34 -26.93 15.31
CA VAL A 56 -16.27 -26.73 13.86
C VAL A 56 -17.07 -25.48 13.51
N HIS A 57 -16.38 -24.34 13.47
CA HIS A 57 -16.96 -23.14 12.88
C HIS A 57 -17.36 -23.44 11.43
N PRO A 58 -18.59 -23.10 11.01
CA PRO A 58 -19.01 -23.33 9.64
C PRO A 58 -18.04 -22.62 8.71
N LEU A 59 -17.63 -23.32 7.66
CA LEU A 59 -16.75 -22.75 6.65
C LEU A 59 -17.47 -21.51 6.06
N PRO A 60 -16.90 -20.30 6.18
CA PRO A 60 -17.45 -19.11 5.58
C PRO A 60 -17.55 -19.31 4.08
N GLU A 61 -18.56 -18.68 3.49
CA GLU A 61 -18.90 -18.77 2.06
C GLU A 61 -17.72 -18.40 1.15
N SER A 62 -16.76 -17.63 1.68
CA SER A 62 -15.50 -17.29 1.03
C SER A 62 -14.30 -17.46 1.97
N VAL A 63 -13.24 -18.07 1.44
CA VAL A 63 -11.93 -18.25 2.11
C VAL A 63 -11.22 -16.91 2.35
N SER A 64 -11.70 -15.82 1.73
CA SER A 64 -11.18 -14.46 1.96
C SER A 64 -11.19 -14.03 3.42
N ALA A 65 -12.14 -14.54 4.22
CA ALA A 65 -12.22 -14.24 5.65
C ALA A 65 -11.03 -14.80 6.46
N TYR A 66 -10.32 -15.80 5.92
CA TYR A 66 -9.14 -16.41 6.55
C TYR A 66 -7.81 -15.97 5.96
N PHE A 67 -7.82 -15.25 4.83
CA PHE A 67 -6.59 -14.70 4.27
C PHE A 67 -6.18 -13.45 5.05
N VAL A 68 -5.35 -13.66 6.07
CA VAL A 68 -4.67 -12.60 6.83
C VAL A 68 -3.80 -11.73 5.90
N TYR A 69 -3.35 -12.27 4.77
CA TYR A 69 -2.57 -11.54 3.79
C TYR A 69 -2.94 -11.94 2.35
N PRO A 70 -3.82 -11.18 1.67
CA PRO A 70 -4.16 -11.45 0.28
C PRO A 70 -2.96 -11.18 -0.64
N PHE A 71 -2.76 -12.08 -1.61
CA PHE A 71 -1.67 -12.05 -2.60
C PHE A 71 -1.68 -10.79 -3.51
N SER A 72 -2.75 -10.00 -3.48
CA SER A 72 -2.85 -8.74 -4.21
C SER A 72 -2.19 -7.55 -3.52
N LEU A 73 -1.88 -7.66 -2.21
CA LEU A 73 -1.29 -6.54 -1.45
C LEU A 73 0.08 -6.15 -1.97
N GLU A 74 0.91 -7.12 -2.34
CA GLU A 74 2.26 -6.87 -2.85
C GLU A 74 2.21 -6.03 -4.13
N ILE A 75 1.33 -6.39 -5.07
CA ILE A 75 1.15 -5.65 -6.33
C ILE A 75 0.66 -4.23 -6.06
N HIS A 76 -0.29 -4.06 -5.13
CA HIS A 76 -0.81 -2.74 -4.77
C HIS A 76 0.28 -1.86 -4.13
N ILE A 77 1.05 -2.39 -3.18
CA ILE A 77 2.13 -1.68 -2.50
C ILE A 77 3.23 -1.31 -3.49
N LEU A 78 3.65 -2.22 -4.36
CA LEU A 78 4.66 -1.94 -5.38
C LEU A 78 4.21 -0.81 -6.32
N THR A 79 2.94 -0.83 -6.73
CA THR A 79 2.38 0.22 -7.60
C THR A 79 2.35 1.57 -6.88
N LEU A 80 1.85 1.60 -5.65
CA LEU A 80 1.74 2.81 -4.84
C LEU A 80 3.12 3.40 -4.52
N GLU A 81 4.07 2.58 -4.11
CA GLU A 81 5.44 3.03 -3.84
C GLU A 81 6.14 3.52 -5.11
N SER A 82 5.89 2.88 -6.26
CA SER A 82 6.43 3.35 -7.54
C SER A 82 5.87 4.72 -7.93
N SER A 83 4.57 4.98 -7.71
CA SER A 83 3.95 6.27 -8.02
C SER A 83 4.46 7.36 -7.09
N ARG A 84 4.58 7.05 -5.79
CA ARG A 84 5.15 7.94 -4.77
C ARG A 84 6.61 8.31 -5.07
N ARG A 85 7.45 7.34 -5.44
CA ARG A 85 8.85 7.62 -5.82
C ARG A 85 8.94 8.51 -7.05
N LYS A 86 8.06 8.32 -8.04
CA LYS A 86 8.00 9.16 -9.24
C LYS A 86 7.64 10.60 -8.92
N THR A 87 6.66 10.84 -8.04
CA THR A 87 6.28 12.21 -7.66
C THR A 87 7.41 12.92 -6.93
N PHE A 88 8.06 12.25 -5.97
CA PHE A 88 9.22 12.81 -5.28
C PHE A 88 10.40 13.09 -6.22
N ALA A 89 10.73 12.16 -7.12
CA ALA A 89 11.79 12.35 -8.10
C ALA A 89 11.50 13.54 -9.03
N ALA A 90 10.26 13.71 -9.47
CA ALA A 90 9.85 14.85 -10.29
C ALA A 90 9.99 16.18 -9.53
N HIS A 91 9.57 16.23 -8.26
CA HIS A 91 9.75 17.41 -7.42
C HIS A 91 11.22 17.73 -7.16
N ALA A 92 12.04 16.71 -6.86
CA ALA A 92 13.47 16.87 -6.66
C ALA A 92 14.17 17.39 -7.93
N ALA A 93 13.88 16.79 -9.09
CA ALA A 93 14.43 17.23 -10.37
C ALA A 93 14.05 18.69 -10.69
N ARG A 94 12.80 19.09 -10.41
CA ARG A 94 12.36 20.49 -10.60
C ARG A 94 13.11 21.45 -9.69
N ARG A 95 13.30 21.10 -8.41
CA ARG A 95 14.06 21.91 -7.45
C ARG A 95 15.52 22.02 -7.87
N GLU A 96 16.14 20.91 -8.22
CA GLU A 96 17.54 20.86 -8.67
C GLU A 96 17.75 21.69 -9.93
N ALA A 97 16.86 21.58 -10.92
CA ALA A 97 16.90 22.38 -12.14
C ALA A 97 16.80 23.89 -11.83
N TYR A 98 15.92 24.28 -10.90
CA TYR A 98 15.78 25.67 -10.49
C TYR A 98 17.05 26.20 -9.81
N LEU A 99 17.65 25.44 -8.90
CA LEU A 99 18.89 25.81 -8.23
C LEU A 99 20.05 25.91 -9.23
N LYS A 100 20.19 24.94 -10.13
CA LYS A 100 21.19 24.97 -11.21
C LYS A 100 21.03 26.20 -12.10
N ALA A 101 19.80 26.55 -12.49
CA ALA A 101 19.52 27.74 -13.28
C ALA A 101 19.93 29.04 -12.55
N ARG A 102 19.67 29.12 -11.24
CA ARG A 102 20.09 30.27 -10.42
C ARG A 102 21.61 30.40 -10.30
N LEU A 103 22.30 29.28 -10.09
CA LEU A 103 23.76 29.27 -10.02
C LEU A 103 24.39 29.66 -11.36
N ALA A 104 23.90 29.13 -12.47
CA ALA A 104 24.39 29.45 -13.80
C ALA A 104 24.18 30.94 -14.16
N GLU A 105 23.04 31.53 -13.79
CA GLU A 105 22.79 32.97 -13.99
C GLU A 105 23.75 33.83 -13.17
N ASN A 106 23.98 33.47 -11.91
CA ASN A 106 24.94 34.17 -11.06
C ASN A 106 26.37 34.06 -11.60
N GLU A 107 26.76 32.88 -12.09
CA GLU A 107 28.06 32.66 -12.70
C GLU A 107 28.22 33.49 -13.98
N ARG A 108 27.19 33.53 -14.83
CA ARG A 108 27.18 34.37 -16.04
C ARG A 108 27.38 35.84 -15.69
N ARG A 109 26.62 36.36 -14.71
CA ARG A 109 26.76 37.75 -14.25
C ARG A 109 28.16 38.04 -13.71
N LYS A 110 28.74 37.12 -12.95
CA LYS A 110 30.12 37.24 -12.46
C LYS A 110 31.12 37.29 -13.61
N ARG A 111 30.97 36.41 -14.60
CA ARG A 111 31.83 36.41 -15.80
C ARG A 111 31.69 37.71 -16.61
N ASP A 112 30.48 38.20 -16.80
CA ASP A 112 30.25 39.45 -17.53
C ASP A 112 30.75 40.69 -16.77
N ALA A 113 30.60 40.72 -15.44
CA ALA A 113 31.16 41.79 -14.60
C ALA A 113 32.70 41.80 -14.66
N LEU A 114 33.33 40.63 -14.61
CA LEU A 114 34.78 40.50 -14.72
C LEU A 114 35.28 40.96 -16.10
N ARG A 115 34.57 40.58 -17.17
CA ARG A 115 34.87 41.03 -18.55
C ARG A 115 34.78 42.56 -18.72
N ARG A 116 33.90 43.23 -17.96
CA ARG A 116 33.81 44.70 -17.95
C ARG A 116 34.98 45.36 -17.22
N ILE A 117 35.42 44.79 -16.10
CA ILE A 117 36.51 45.34 -15.28
C ILE A 117 37.87 45.12 -15.96
N ALA A 118 38.08 43.95 -16.55
CA ALA A 118 39.32 43.57 -17.21
C ALA A 118 39.02 42.82 -18.53
N PRO A 119 38.90 43.55 -19.66
CA PRO A 119 38.73 42.95 -20.97
C PRO A 119 39.91 42.02 -21.29
N GLY A 120 39.64 40.75 -21.59
CA GLY A 120 40.67 39.73 -21.89
C GLY A 120 41.20 38.96 -20.68
N PHE A 121 40.74 39.26 -19.45
CA PHE A 121 41.08 38.45 -18.27
C PHE A 121 40.13 37.26 -18.12
N GLU A 122 40.65 36.04 -18.23
CA GLU A 122 39.91 34.81 -17.95
C GLU A 122 40.32 34.21 -16.61
N PRO A 123 39.40 33.99 -15.66
CA PRO A 123 39.73 33.47 -14.33
C PRO A 123 40.20 32.01 -14.35
N GLN A 124 40.00 31.29 -15.46
CA GLN A 124 40.54 29.95 -15.68
C GLN A 124 41.93 29.97 -16.34
N SER A 125 42.38 31.12 -16.85
CA SER A 125 43.75 31.27 -17.34
C SER A 125 44.69 31.52 -16.16
N THR A 126 45.87 30.92 -16.18
CA THR A 126 46.88 31.14 -15.14
C THR A 126 47.21 32.63 -15.06
N PRO A 127 47.14 33.28 -13.89
CA PRO A 127 47.41 34.71 -13.78
C PRO A 127 48.82 35.00 -14.30
N LEU A 128 48.96 36.05 -15.11
CA LEU A 128 50.26 36.50 -15.60
C LEU A 128 51.08 37.00 -14.42
N VAL A 129 51.94 36.12 -13.89
CA VAL A 129 52.92 36.48 -12.86
C VAL A 129 54.09 37.16 -13.57
N PRO A 130 54.45 38.40 -13.20
CA PRO A 130 55.64 39.04 -13.73
C PRO A 130 56.89 38.22 -13.37
N THR A 131 57.58 37.66 -14.36
CA THR A 131 58.91 37.12 -14.19
C THR A 131 59.88 38.29 -14.02
N ARG A 132 60.48 38.43 -12.83
CA ARG A 132 61.59 39.38 -12.63
C ARG A 132 62.70 39.03 -13.62
N VAL A 133 62.98 39.95 -14.53
CA VAL A 133 64.21 39.91 -15.32
C VAL A 133 65.36 40.14 -14.33
N ALA A 134 66.21 39.14 -14.12
CA ALA A 134 67.36 39.25 -13.25
C ALA A 134 68.34 40.28 -13.85
N SER A 135 68.18 41.55 -13.49
CA SER A 135 69.26 42.52 -13.57
C SER A 135 70.29 42.13 -12.50
N THR A 136 71.44 41.66 -12.97
CA THR A 136 72.63 41.42 -12.16
C THR A 136 72.95 42.63 -11.30
N GLY A 137 72.68 42.53 -9.98
CA GLY A 137 72.95 43.59 -9.01
C GLY A 137 72.53 43.19 -7.60
N SER A 138 73.45 42.51 -6.89
CA SER A 138 73.67 42.38 -5.43
C SER A 138 72.51 42.47 -4.40
N PRO A 139 72.49 41.62 -3.35
CA PRO A 139 71.41 41.51 -2.38
C PRO A 139 71.57 42.47 -1.19
N THR A 140 70.47 43.07 -0.73
CA THR A 140 70.29 43.43 0.70
C THR A 140 68.80 43.38 1.05
N ASP A 141 68.50 42.40 1.89
CA ASP A 141 67.66 42.43 3.10
C ASP A 141 66.46 43.39 3.19
N GLY A 142 65.31 42.82 3.54
CA GLY A 142 64.06 43.56 3.69
C GLY A 142 62.86 42.65 3.93
N SER A 143 62.93 41.90 5.02
CA SER A 143 61.84 41.07 5.53
C SER A 143 60.70 41.95 6.10
N HIS A 144 59.56 41.96 5.43
CA HIS A 144 58.28 42.36 6.03
C HIS A 144 57.24 41.27 5.75
N PRO A 145 56.77 40.54 6.77
CA PRO A 145 55.61 39.67 6.62
C PRO A 145 54.35 40.55 6.59
N ALA A 146 53.75 40.67 5.41
CA ALA A 146 52.39 41.18 5.28
C ALA A 146 51.42 40.19 5.97
N PRO A 147 50.46 40.66 6.79
CA PRO A 147 49.54 39.79 7.51
C PRO A 147 48.62 39.04 6.53
N PRO A 148 48.24 37.77 6.83
CA PRO A 148 47.23 37.09 6.05
C PRO A 148 45.89 37.80 6.26
N LEU A 149 45.27 38.23 5.15
CA LEU A 149 43.90 38.71 5.14
C LEU A 149 42.97 37.51 5.40
N VAL A 150 42.81 37.18 6.68
CA VAL A 150 41.77 36.28 7.17
C VAL A 150 40.50 37.11 7.28
N GLY A 151 39.48 36.78 6.50
CA GLY A 151 38.16 37.36 6.70
C GLY A 151 37.25 37.28 5.49
N ALA A 152 36.41 36.23 5.44
CA ALA A 152 35.00 36.26 4.99
C ALA A 152 34.45 34.89 4.55
N THR A 153 35.10 33.76 4.83
CA THR A 153 34.55 32.43 4.45
C THR A 153 33.89 31.66 5.59
N SER A 154 34.08 32.07 6.85
CA SER A 154 33.58 31.31 8.00
C SER A 154 32.09 31.50 8.30
N GLN A 155 31.53 32.70 8.06
CA GLN A 155 30.11 32.96 8.36
C GLN A 155 29.15 32.35 7.31
N VAL A 156 29.55 32.30 6.03
CA VAL A 156 28.69 31.73 4.97
C VAL A 156 28.50 30.22 5.16
N GLN A 157 29.52 29.51 5.65
CA GLN A 157 29.43 28.08 5.88
C GLN A 157 28.49 27.75 7.05
N THR A 158 28.58 28.49 8.17
CA THR A 158 27.71 28.26 9.33
C THR A 158 26.24 28.56 9.04
N GLU A 159 25.97 29.62 8.26
CA GLU A 159 24.60 29.93 7.85
C GLU A 159 24.04 28.82 6.96
N SER A 160 24.82 28.31 6.00
CA SER A 160 24.37 27.22 5.11
C SER A 160 24.03 25.92 5.86
N VAL A 161 24.81 25.57 6.89
CA VAL A 161 24.57 24.39 7.73
C VAL A 161 23.31 24.57 8.57
N MET A 162 23.09 25.77 9.11
CA MET A 162 21.88 26.10 9.86
C MET A 162 20.61 25.97 9.01
N TYR A 163 20.64 26.41 7.74
CA TYR A 163 19.52 26.23 6.83
C TYR A 163 19.25 24.75 6.50
N ASP A 164 20.29 23.94 6.31
CA ASP A 164 20.15 22.50 6.04
C ASP A 164 19.55 21.76 7.25
N LEU A 165 19.96 22.11 8.47
CA LEU A 165 19.39 21.56 9.70
C LEU A 165 17.91 21.93 9.89
N VAL A 166 17.53 23.15 9.53
CA VAL A 166 16.13 23.62 9.59
C VAL A 166 15.26 22.88 8.57
N ASP A 167 15.77 22.66 7.35
CA ASP A 167 15.06 21.89 6.32
C ASP A 167 14.91 20.41 6.74
N GLN A 168 15.94 19.82 7.36
CA GLN A 168 15.89 18.45 7.89
C GLN A 168 14.88 18.31 9.04
N LEU A 169 14.81 19.29 9.94
CA LEU A 169 13.84 19.27 11.05
C LEU A 169 12.41 19.43 10.54
N ALA A 170 12.18 20.37 9.62
CA ALA A 170 10.88 20.54 8.99
C ALA A 170 10.42 19.24 8.30
N ALA A 171 11.31 18.56 7.58
CA ALA A 171 11.00 17.29 6.94
C ALA A 171 10.57 16.19 7.93
N LEU A 172 11.16 16.15 9.13
CA LEU A 172 10.81 15.19 10.18
C LEU A 172 9.47 15.51 10.85
N ASP A 173 9.13 16.77 11.07
CA ASP A 173 7.86 17.16 11.70
C ASP A 173 6.63 16.83 10.84
N TYR A 174 6.77 16.87 9.50
CA TYR A 174 5.73 16.42 8.59
C TYR A 174 5.54 14.89 8.58
N THR A 175 6.52 14.12 9.06
CA THR A 175 6.44 12.65 9.12
C THR A 175 5.81 12.10 10.40
N LYS A 176 5.47 12.97 11.37
CA LYS A 176 4.94 12.57 12.69
C LYS A 176 3.44 12.86 12.88
N ARG A 177 2.66 13.00 11.81
CA ARG A 177 1.19 13.14 11.87
C ARG A 177 0.49 12.07 11.06
#